data_AF-A0A8T3PSI3-F1
#
_entry.id   AF-A0A8T3PSI3-F1
#
_cell.length_a   1.000
_cell.length_b   1.000
_cell.length_c   1.000
_cell.angle_alpha   90.00
_cell.angle_beta   90.00
_cell.angle_gamma   90.00
#
_symmetry.space_group_name_H-M   'P 1'
#
loop_
_entity.id
_entity.type
_entity.pdbx_description
1 polymer ?
#
loop_
_entity_poly.entity_id
_entity_poly.type
_entity_poly.pdbx_seq_one_letter_code
_entity_poly.pdbx_strand_id
1 'polypeptide(L)' 'MHAEKVSISLPESLVRFVEHYRVAHHCKTRSQVFEEALELLRARELEEAYREADQEADTAAWDAVTADGLADETW' A
#
# COMPACT_ATOMS: atom_id res chain seq x y z
N MET A 1 0.78 -15.23 14.94
CA MET A 1 1.56 -14.95 13.72
C MET A 1 2.89 -15.66 13.82
N HIS A 2 3.26 -16.42 12.79
CA HIS A 2 4.61 -16.95 12.68
C HIS A 2 5.49 -15.89 12.02
N ALA A 3 6.59 -15.53 12.67
CA ALA A 3 7.60 -14.64 12.09
C ALA A 3 8.74 -15.50 11.51
N GLU A 4 9.02 -15.31 10.23
CA GLU A 4 10.15 -15.95 9.56
C GLU A 4 11.39 -15.05 9.67
N LYS A 5 12.54 -15.63 10.01
CA LYS A 5 13.79 -14.88 10.16
C LYS A 5 14.51 -14.85 8.83
N VAL A 6 14.78 -13.63 8.34
CA VAL A 6 15.57 -13.40 7.14
C VAL A 6 16.92 -12.80 7.54
N SER A 7 18.00 -13.32 6.96
CA SER A 7 19.35 -12.76 7.12
C SER A 7 19.78 -12.10 5.82
N ILE A 8 20.17 -10.83 5.89
CA ILE A 8 20.58 -10.02 4.72
C ILE A 8 21.85 -9.24 5.03
N SER A 9 22.66 -9.00 4.00
CA SER A 9 23.78 -8.07 4.05
C SER A 9 23.37 -6.76 3.40
N LEU A 10 23.59 -5.64 4.10
CA LEU A 10 23.28 -4.30 3.61
C LEU A 10 24.52 -3.41 3.68
N PRO A 11 24.67 -2.43 2.77
CA PRO A 11 25.63 -1.34 2.90
C PRO A 11 25.49 -0.63 4.25
N GLU A 12 26.62 -0.21 4.83
CA GLU A 12 26.63 0.47 6.13
C GLU A 12 25.75 1.73 6.14
N SER A 13 25.68 2.45 5.03
CA SER A 13 24.84 3.63 4.87
C SER A 13 23.35 3.33 5.08
N LEU A 14 22.86 2.20 4.55
CA LEU A 14 21.47 1.79 4.71
C LEU A 14 21.19 1.31 6.13
N VAL A 15 22.13 0.61 6.76
CA VAL A 15 21.99 0.23 8.18
C VAL A 15 21.90 1.46 9.06
N ARG A 16 22.74 2.48 8.81
CA ARG A 16 22.71 3.76 9.52
C ARG A 16 21.39 4.51 9.31
N PHE A 17 20.86 4.50 8.08
CA PHE A 17 19.55 5.06 7.78
C PHE A 17 18.44 4.37 8.60
N VAL A 18 18.43 3.03 8.62
CA VAL A 18 17.43 2.27 9.38
C VAL A 18 17.48 2.61 10.86
N GLU A 19 18.68 2.73 11.46
CA GLU A 19 18.79 3.12 12.87
C GLU A 19 18.31 4.55 13.12
N HIS A 20 18.65 5.50 12.25
CA HIS A 20 18.18 6.88 12.36
C HIS A 20 16.65 6.95 12.26
N TYR A 21 16.08 6.29 11.25
CA TYR A 21 14.63 6.24 11.05
C TYR A 21 13.92 5.61 12.24
N ARG A 22 14.47 4.50 12.76
CA ARG A 22 13.94 3.82 13.95
C ARG A 22 13.84 4.76 15.15
N VAL A 23 14.87 5.56 15.40
CA VAL A 23 14.89 6.52 16.51
C VAL A 23 13.94 7.69 16.24
N ALA A 24 14.01 8.29 15.05
CA ALA A 24 13.20 9.45 14.69
C ALA A 24 11.69 9.17 14.68
N HIS A 25 11.29 7.96 14.30
CA HIS A 25 9.88 7.53 14.20
C HIS A 25 9.45 6.65 15.37
N HIS A 26 10.26 6.55 16.44
CA HIS A 26 9.96 5.75 17.63
C HIS A 26 9.61 4.29 17.36
N CYS A 27 10.19 3.70 16.31
CA CYS A 27 10.02 2.29 16.02
C CYS A 27 10.74 1.44 17.08
N LYS A 28 10.07 0.37 17.52
CA LYS A 28 10.55 -0.52 18.59
C LYS A 28 11.76 -1.35 18.14
N THR A 29 11.78 -1.77 16.88
CA THR A 29 12.82 -2.64 16.32
C THR A 29 13.21 -2.19 14.93
N ARG A 30 14.39 -2.65 14.46
CA ARG A 30 14.78 -2.50 13.05
C ARG A 30 13.79 -3.21 12.12
N SER A 31 13.29 -4.38 12.52
CA SER A 31 12.29 -5.14 11.76
C SER A 31 11.04 -4.31 11.49
N GLN A 32 10.59 -3.50 12.45
CA GLN A 32 9.45 -2.61 12.24
C GLN A 32 9.70 -1.57 11.14
N VAL A 33 10.93 -1.05 11.00
CA VAL A 33 11.29 -0.15 9.90
C VAL A 33 11.23 -0.88 8.55
N PHE A 34 11.65 -2.14 8.52
CA PHE A 34 11.56 -2.96 7.31
C PHE A 34 10.11 -3.34 6.97
N GLU A 35 9.28 -3.64 7.97
CA GLU A 35 7.84 -3.88 7.78
C GLU A 35 7.18 -2.65 7.14
N GLU A 36 7.42 -1.45 7.67
CA GLU A 36 6.92 -0.19 7.10
C GLU A 36 7.41 0.00 5.65
N ALA A 37 8.69 -0.24 5.39
CA ALA A 37 9.25 -0.13 4.04
C ALA A 37 8.60 -1.11 3.05
N LEU A 38 8.29 -2.33 3.49
CA LEU A 38 7.62 -3.34 2.66
C LEU A 38 6.15 -2.96 2.37
N GLU A 39 5.43 -2.42 3.35
CA GLU A 39 4.08 -1.90 3.11
C GLU A 39 4.08 -0.73 2.12
N LEU A 40 5.07 0.17 2.21
CA LEU A 40 5.25 1.25 1.24
C LEU A 40 5.54 0.73 -0.18
N LEU A 41 6.28 -0.38 -0.32
CA LEU A 41 6.49 -1.01 -1.63
C LEU A 41 5.19 -1.60 -2.19
N ARG A 42 4.40 -2.31 -1.36
CA ARG A 42 3.09 -2.83 -1.75
C ARG A 42 2.12 -1.73 -2.15
N ALA A 43 2.12 -0.61 -1.41
CA ALA A 43 1.26 0.52 -1.73
C ALA A 43 1.59 1.12 -3.11
N ARG A 44 2.86 1.18 -3.49
CA ARG A 44 3.29 1.65 -4.82
C ARG A 44 2.85 0.70 -5.93
N GLU A 45 2.98 -0.60 -5.71
CA GLU A 45 2.49 -1.60 -6.67
C GLU A 45 0.96 -1.55 -6.81
N LEU A 46 0.26 -1.30 -5.70
CA LEU A 46 -1.19 -1.14 -5.69
C LEU A 46 -1.64 0.11 -6.45
N GLU A 47 -0.94 1.23 -6.31
CA GLU A 47 -1.21 2.46 -7.06
C GLU A 47 -1.11 2.21 -8.58
N GLU A 48 -0.06 1.50 -9.02
CA GLU A 48 0.10 1.11 -10.42
C GLU A 48 -1.06 0.23 -10.90
N ALA A 49 -1.40 -0.81 -10.13
CA ALA A 49 -2.48 -1.72 -10.48
C ALA A 49 -3.84 -1.01 -10.58
N TYR A 50 -4.12 -0.04 -9.71
CA TYR A 50 -5.34 0.77 -9.82
C TYR A 50 -5.35 1.62 -11.09
N ARG A 51 -4.21 2.20 -11.47
CA ARG A 51 -4.10 3.00 -12.69
C ARG A 51 -4.33 2.16 -13.95
N GLU A 52 -3.78 0.95 -13.99
CA GLU A 52 -4.00 0.01 -15.09
C GLU A 52 -5.47 -0.42 -15.15
N ALA A 53 -6.07 -0.79 -14.01
CA ALA A 53 -7.47 -1.20 -13.94
C ALA A 53 -8.45 -0.09 -14.39
N ASP A 54 -8.16 1.17 -14.06
CA ASP A 54 -8.95 2.32 -14.49
C ASP A 54 -8.92 2.50 -16.02
N GLN A 55 -7.77 2.22 -16.67
CA GLN A 55 -7.66 2.29 -18.13
C GLN A 55 -8.42 1.17 -18.85
N GLU A 56 -8.57 0.01 -18.20
CA GLU A 56 -9.33 -1.12 -18.74
C GLU A 56 -10.84 -1.00 -18.50
N ALA A 57 -11.27 -0.11 -17.61
CA ALA A 57 -12.67 0.02 -17.22
C ALA A 57 -13.55 0.60 -18.36
N ASP A 58 -14.63 -0.11 -18.69
CA ASP A 58 -15.68 0.41 -19.59
C ASP A 58 -16.60 1.36 -18.81
N THR A 59 -16.13 2.59 -18.63
CA THR A 59 -16.84 3.65 -17.90
C THR A 59 -18.23 3.93 -18.45
N ALA A 60 -18.41 3.87 -19.78
CA ALA A 60 -19.69 4.13 -20.42
C ALA A 60 -20.76 3.06 -20.08
N ALA A 61 -20.36 1.80 -19.96
CA ALA A 61 -21.27 0.73 -19.56
C ALA A 61 -21.75 0.88 -18.11
N TRP A 62 -20.89 1.39 -17.22
CA TRP A 62 -21.21 1.59 -15.80
C TRP A 62 -21.94 2.92 -15.52
N ASP A 63 -21.67 3.97 -16.31
CA ASP A 63 -22.38 5.26 -16.20
C ASP A 63 -23.89 5.08 -16.38
N ALA A 64 -24.31 4.20 -17.29
CA ALA A 64 -25.72 3.95 -17.59
C ALA A 64 -26.54 3.44 -16.40
N VAL A 65 -25.92 2.75 -15.45
CA VAL A 65 -26.58 2.15 -14.27
C VAL A 65 -26.31 2.94 -12.98
N THR A 66 -25.60 4.07 -13.05
CA THR A 66 -25.18 4.84 -11.87
C THR A 66 -26.37 5.40 -11.06
N ALA A 67 -27.52 5.61 -11.70
CA ALA A 67 -28.73 6.14 -11.06
C ALA A 67 -29.77 5.06 -10.69
N ASP A 68 -29.48 3.78 -10.94
CA ASP A 68 -30.42 2.70 -10.68
C ASP A 68 -30.77 2.62 -9.18
N GLY A 69 -32.07 2.60 -8.86
CA GLY A 69 -32.57 2.56 -7.47
C GLY A 69 -32.59 3.89 -6.72
N LEU A 70 -32.14 4.99 -7.33
CA LEU A 70 -32.26 6.35 -6.74
C LEU A 70 -33.64 6.97 -6.98
N ALA A 71 -34.39 6.49 -7.97
CA ALA A 71 -35.78 6.86 -8.21
C ALA A 71 -36.73 5.88 -7.50
N ASP A 72 -36.70 5.85 -6.18
CA ASP A 72 -37.78 5.28 -5.35
C ASP A 72 -38.13 6.28 -4.24
N GLU A 73 -38.71 7.41 -4.65
CA GLU A 73 -39.55 8.21 -3.77
C GLU A 73 -41.00 7.75 -4.00
N THR A 74 -41.35 6.69 -3.29
CA THR A 74 -42.72 6.22 -3.10
C THR A 74 -43.55 7.35 -2.50
N TRP A 75 -44.55 7.84 -3.26
CA TRP A 75 -45.68 8.64 -2.75
C TRP A 75 -47.00 8.01 -3.21
#